data_AF-A0A0B1SA59-F1
#
_entry.id   AF-A0A0B1SA59-F1
#
_cell.length_a   1.000
_cell.length_b   1.000
_cell.length_c   1.000
_cell.angle_alpha   90.00
_cell.angle_beta   90.00
_cell.angle_gamma   90.00
#
_symmetry.space_group_name_H-M   'P 1'
#
loop_
_entity.id
_entity.type
_entity.pdbx_description
1 polymer ?
#
loop_
_entity_poly.entity_id
_entity_poly.type
_entity_poly.pdbx_seq_one_letter_code
_entity_poly.pdbx_strand_id
1 'polypeptide(L)'
;LSVQPFTKTSLSPGSRVVSKYLEASGLLPYLQKLGFHIAGYGCMTCIGNSGPLDEEASKIIEKENLVVAGVLSGNRNFEGRIHPLVRANYLASPPLVVAYSIIGNVNKDVSGVIAKTADGKDVYFNDIWPTREEVAKFEEEFVKPQFFKEVHTY
;
A
#
# COMPACT_ATOMS: atom_id res chain seq x y z
N LEU A 1 2.27 -11.87 9.12
CA LEU A 1 1.94 -11.71 7.69
C LEU A 1 3.07 -10.98 7.00
N SER A 2 3.26 -11.23 5.71
CA SER A 2 4.28 -10.58 4.88
C SER A 2 3.72 -10.34 3.49
N VAL A 3 4.25 -9.33 2.82
CA VAL A 3 3.96 -9.04 1.42
C VAL A 3 4.67 -10.09 0.53
N GLN A 4 4.03 -10.47 -0.57
CA GLN A 4 4.64 -11.40 -1.52
C GLN A 4 5.91 -10.77 -2.13
N PRO A 5 7.05 -11.49 -2.25
CA PRO A 5 8.34 -10.91 -2.63
C PRO A 5 8.36 -10.15 -3.96
N PHE A 6 7.50 -10.54 -4.91
CA PHE A 6 7.39 -9.91 -6.24
C PHE A 6 6.53 -8.63 -6.24
N THR A 7 5.89 -8.28 -5.12
CA THR A 7 5.03 -7.09 -5.04
C THR A 7 5.85 -5.85 -4.77
N LYS A 8 5.77 -4.87 -5.68
CA LYS A 8 6.35 -3.54 -5.45
C LYS A 8 5.41 -2.67 -4.62
N THR A 9 5.76 -2.41 -3.37
CA THR A 9 5.03 -1.51 -2.46
C THR A 9 5.70 -0.14 -2.37
N SER A 10 4.90 0.90 -2.10
CA SER A 10 5.41 2.25 -1.88
C SER A 10 4.43 3.08 -1.06
N LEU A 11 4.94 3.96 -0.21
CA LEU A 11 4.16 4.98 0.50
C LEU A 11 4.63 6.35 0.04
N SER A 12 3.72 7.15 -0.54
CA SER A 12 4.04 8.49 -1.06
C SER A 12 3.10 9.53 -0.45
N PRO A 13 3.37 10.03 0.76
CA PRO A 13 2.47 10.95 1.43
C PRO A 13 2.42 12.32 0.75
N GLY A 14 1.27 13.00 0.80
CA GLY A 14 1.13 14.37 0.29
C GLY A 14 1.82 15.43 1.14
N SER A 15 2.11 15.12 2.41
CA SER A 15 2.76 16.02 3.37
C SER A 15 3.59 15.23 4.38
N ARG A 16 4.61 15.87 4.95
CA ARG A 16 5.41 15.30 6.07
C ARG A 16 4.59 15.09 7.34
N VAL A 17 3.44 15.76 7.48
CA VAL A 17 2.51 15.55 8.62
C VAL A 17 2.09 14.09 8.71
N VAL A 18 1.92 13.42 7.55
CA VAL A 18 1.55 12.00 7.50
C VAL A 18 2.59 11.11 8.16
N SER A 19 3.85 11.30 7.81
CA SER A 19 4.95 10.54 8.41
C SER A 19 5.03 10.80 9.92
N LYS A 20 4.84 12.06 10.36
CA LYS A 20 4.85 12.42 11.77
C LYS A 20 3.82 11.66 12.59
N TYR A 21 2.55 11.63 12.17
CA TYR A 21 1.54 10.91 12.94
C TYR A 21 1.68 9.38 12.82
N LEU A 22 2.17 8.85 11.70
CA LEU A 22 2.42 7.40 11.55
C LEU A 22 3.61 6.93 12.40
N GLU A 23 4.64 7.77 12.55
CA GLU A 23 5.75 7.54 13.48
C GLU A 23 5.28 7.60 14.92
N ALA A 24 4.55 8.67 15.29
CA ALA A 24 4.05 8.86 16.64
C ALA A 24 3.07 7.75 17.08
N SER A 25 2.24 7.25 16.16
CA SER A 25 1.32 6.14 16.43
C SER A 25 1.98 4.76 16.43
N GLY A 26 3.28 4.68 16.14
CA GLY A 26 4.02 3.42 16.01
C GLY A 26 3.63 2.56 14.80
N LEU A 27 2.86 3.10 13.83
CA LEU A 27 2.40 2.34 12.66
C LEU A 27 3.44 2.29 11.54
N LEU A 28 4.26 3.34 11.40
CA LEU A 28 5.24 3.43 10.30
C LEU A 28 6.21 2.22 10.27
N PRO A 29 6.76 1.72 11.40
CA PRO A 29 7.62 0.53 11.37
C PRO A 29 6.93 -0.72 10.81
N TYR A 30 5.63 -0.91 11.08
CA TYR A 30 4.87 -2.04 10.55
C TYR A 30 4.59 -1.89 9.05
N LEU A 31 4.29 -0.67 8.59
CA LEU A 31 4.16 -0.36 7.16
C LEU A 31 5.48 -0.63 6.42
N GLN A 32 6.60 -0.19 6.98
CA GLN A 32 7.94 -0.45 6.43
C GLN A 32 8.28 -1.94 6.41
N LYS A 33 7.88 -2.73 7.42
CA LYS A 33 8.03 -4.19 7.42
C LYS A 33 7.25 -4.86 6.28
N LEU A 34 6.16 -4.26 5.82
CA LEU A 34 5.40 -4.67 4.63
C LEU A 34 5.93 -4.03 3.33
N GLY A 35 7.07 -3.34 3.38
CA GLY A 35 7.71 -2.68 2.23
C GLY A 35 7.16 -1.29 1.90
N PHE A 36 6.18 -0.78 2.64
CA PHE A 36 5.65 0.58 2.47
C PHE A 36 6.59 1.63 3.08
N HIS A 37 7.80 1.71 2.55
CA HIS A 37 8.75 2.77 2.86
C HIS A 37 8.27 4.09 2.26
N ILE A 38 8.62 5.20 2.91
CA ILE A 38 8.38 6.54 2.37
C ILE A 38 9.27 6.70 1.14
N ALA A 39 8.66 6.62 -0.04
CA ALA A 39 9.34 6.75 -1.32
C ALA A 39 9.57 8.22 -1.70
N GLY A 40 8.76 9.13 -1.14
CA GLY A 40 8.84 10.56 -1.39
C GLY A 40 7.57 11.28 -0.98
N TYR A 41 7.61 12.60 -0.97
CA TYR A 41 6.44 13.45 -0.70
C TYR A 41 5.97 14.10 -2.00
N GLY A 42 4.79 13.72 -2.48
CA GLY A 42 4.24 14.21 -3.74
C GLY A 42 3.45 13.17 -4.53
N CYS A 43 3.24 13.45 -5.82
CA CYS A 43 2.32 12.66 -6.66
C CYS A 43 2.78 11.23 -6.96
N MET A 44 4.08 11.02 -7.22
CA MET A 44 4.71 9.69 -7.43
C MET A 44 3.89 8.77 -8.35
N THR A 45 3.59 7.54 -7.90
CA THR A 45 2.79 6.54 -8.62
C THR A 45 1.45 7.07 -9.16
N CYS A 46 0.81 8.02 -8.47
CA CYS A 46 -0.48 8.59 -8.91
C CYS A 46 -0.40 9.25 -10.30
N ILE A 47 0.76 9.77 -10.68
CA ILE A 47 0.99 10.38 -12.01
C ILE A 47 1.81 9.50 -12.95
N GLY A 48 2.04 8.24 -12.59
CA GLY A 48 2.87 7.31 -13.38
C GLY A 48 4.35 7.32 -13.05
N ASN A 49 4.79 8.13 -12.08
CA ASN A 49 6.16 8.10 -11.57
C ASN A 49 6.31 6.95 -10.56
N SER A 50 6.03 5.73 -11.02
CA SER A 50 6.10 4.50 -10.23
C SER A 50 7.51 3.92 -10.17
N GLY A 51 8.38 4.24 -11.13
CA GLY A 51 9.74 3.68 -11.25
C GLY A 51 9.72 2.22 -11.72
N PRO A 52 10.90 1.60 -11.93
CA PRO A 52 11.00 0.28 -12.54
C PRO A 52 10.46 -0.84 -11.64
N LEU A 53 9.83 -1.86 -12.22
CA LEU A 53 9.62 -3.14 -11.55
C LEU A 53 10.95 -3.90 -11.46
N ASP A 54 10.97 -4.96 -10.64
CA ASP A 54 12.09 -5.89 -10.61
C ASP A 54 12.36 -6.45 -12.02
N GLU A 55 13.64 -6.65 -12.36
CA GLU A 55 14.05 -7.04 -13.70
C GLU A 55 13.55 -8.45 -14.06
N GLU A 56 13.57 -9.38 -13.10
CA GLU A 56 13.09 -10.74 -13.31
C GLU A 56 11.57 -10.75 -13.48
N ALA A 57 10.85 -10.01 -12.64
CA ALA A 57 9.40 -9.84 -12.76
C ALA A 57 9.03 -9.24 -14.13
N SER A 58 9.74 -8.20 -14.56
CA SER A 58 9.50 -7.53 -15.85
C SER A 58 9.66 -8.50 -17.03
N LYS A 59 10.75 -9.27 -17.05
CA LYS A 59 11.02 -10.28 -18.09
C LYS A 59 9.92 -11.35 -18.14
N ILE A 60 9.44 -11.83 -17.00
CA ILE A 60 8.39 -12.84 -16.93
C ILE A 60 7.06 -12.27 -17.44
N ILE A 61 6.70 -11.05 -17.05
CA ILE A 61 5.48 -10.39 -17.49
C ILE A 61 5.43 -10.29 -19.02
N GLU A 62 6.53 -9.85 -19.64
CA GLU A 62 6.63 -9.70 -21.09
C GLU A 62 6.66 -11.05 -21.80
N LYS A 63 7.53 -11.96 -21.36
CA LYS A 63 7.72 -13.29 -21.99
C LYS A 63 6.43 -14.11 -21.99
N GLU A 64 5.72 -14.12 -20.87
CA GLU A 64 4.50 -14.92 -20.70
C GLU A 64 3.22 -14.11 -21.00
N ASN A 65 3.36 -12.86 -21.47
CA ASN A 65 2.27 -11.94 -21.80
C ASN A 65 1.21 -11.85 -20.67
N LEU A 66 1.66 -11.74 -19.42
CA LEU A 66 0.80 -11.76 -18.24
C LEU A 66 0.00 -10.46 -18.10
N VAL A 67 -1.24 -10.56 -17.63
CA VAL A 67 -2.00 -9.41 -17.15
C VAL A 67 -1.72 -9.25 -15.66
N VAL A 68 -0.80 -8.35 -15.32
CA VAL A 68 -0.53 -7.99 -13.92
C VAL A 68 -1.36 -6.79 -13.49
N ALA A 69 -1.62 -6.74 -12.18
CA ALA A 69 -2.48 -5.74 -11.57
C ALA A 69 -1.70 -4.75 -10.70
N GLY A 70 -2.04 -3.47 -10.81
CA GLY A 70 -1.68 -2.42 -9.88
C GLY A 70 -2.87 -2.06 -9.00
N VAL A 71 -2.65 -1.92 -7.69
CA VAL A 71 -3.67 -1.45 -6.75
C VAL A 71 -3.15 -0.18 -6.08
N LEU A 72 -3.90 0.91 -6.14
CA LEU A 72 -3.43 2.22 -5.68
C LEU A 72 -4.54 3.05 -5.03
N SER A 73 -4.15 3.88 -4.05
CA SER A 73 -4.99 4.89 -3.42
C SER A 73 -4.94 6.24 -4.12
N GLY A 74 -4.96 6.20 -5.46
CA GLY A 74 -5.00 7.37 -6.34
C GLY A 74 -6.42 7.68 -6.83
N ASN A 75 -6.52 8.43 -7.93
CA ASN A 75 -7.78 8.85 -8.53
C ASN A 75 -7.94 8.52 -10.02
N ARG A 76 -6.91 7.94 -10.67
CA ARG A 76 -6.93 7.56 -12.10
C ARG A 76 -6.23 6.22 -12.26
N ASN A 77 -6.72 5.39 -13.19
CA ASN A 77 -6.27 4.01 -13.38
C ASN A 77 -6.28 3.57 -14.86
N PHE A 78 -6.10 4.50 -15.80
CA PHE A 78 -6.02 4.16 -17.23
C PHE A 78 -4.81 3.25 -17.52
N GLU A 79 -4.95 2.35 -18.49
CA GLU A 79 -3.85 1.49 -18.95
C GLU A 79 -2.63 2.31 -19.37
N GLY A 80 -1.44 1.85 -19.01
CA GLY A 80 -0.17 2.55 -19.29
C GLY A 80 0.08 3.82 -18.47
N ARG A 81 -0.90 4.32 -17.70
CA ARG A 81 -0.72 5.53 -16.86
C ARG A 81 0.11 5.25 -15.62
N ILE A 82 -0.08 4.11 -14.98
CA ILE A 82 0.55 3.79 -13.69
C ILE A 82 1.93 3.20 -13.88
N HIS A 83 2.05 2.18 -14.73
CA HIS A 83 3.31 1.57 -15.12
C HIS A 83 3.11 0.90 -16.50
N PRO A 84 4.10 0.95 -17.42
CA PRO A 84 3.95 0.39 -18.78
C PRO A 84 3.61 -1.10 -18.81
N LEU A 85 4.16 -1.88 -17.89
CA LEU A 85 3.92 -3.33 -17.78
C LEU A 85 2.62 -3.70 -17.04
N VAL A 86 1.88 -2.73 -16.50
CA VAL A 86 0.69 -2.98 -15.68
C VAL A 86 -0.57 -2.59 -16.46
N ARG A 87 -1.27 -3.61 -16.96
CA ARG A 87 -2.47 -3.45 -17.78
C ARG A 87 -3.76 -3.29 -16.98
N ALA A 88 -3.86 -3.96 -15.83
CA ALA A 88 -5.02 -3.84 -14.94
C ALA A 88 -4.70 -2.92 -13.76
N ASN A 89 -5.48 -1.87 -13.53
CA ASN A 89 -5.24 -0.92 -12.43
C ASN A 89 -6.52 -0.68 -11.63
N TYR A 90 -6.44 -0.81 -10.31
CA TYR A 90 -7.58 -0.73 -9.40
C TYR A 90 -7.39 0.39 -8.39
N LEU A 91 -8.36 1.30 -8.33
CA LEU A 91 -8.42 2.33 -7.29
C LEU A 91 -9.03 1.72 -6.03
N ALA A 92 -8.34 1.88 -4.90
CA ALA A 92 -8.78 1.32 -3.62
C ALA A 92 -8.40 2.25 -2.46
N SER A 93 -9.02 2.06 -1.30
CA SER A 93 -8.61 2.77 -0.08
C SER A 93 -7.19 2.34 0.36
N PRO A 94 -6.45 3.18 1.11
CA PRO A 94 -5.13 2.80 1.59
C PRO A 94 -5.08 1.47 2.36
N PRO A 95 -6.05 1.13 3.25
CA PRO A 95 -6.06 -0.19 3.90
C PRO A 95 -6.26 -1.35 2.92
N LEU A 96 -7.06 -1.17 1.86
CA LEU A 96 -7.20 -2.20 0.81
C LEU A 96 -5.92 -2.40 0.00
N VAL A 97 -5.17 -1.33 -0.28
CA VAL A 97 -3.86 -1.45 -0.94
C VAL A 97 -2.92 -2.33 -0.09
N VAL A 98 -2.88 -2.10 1.23
CA VAL A 98 -2.10 -2.92 2.16
C VAL A 98 -2.60 -4.36 2.18
N ALA A 99 -3.92 -4.59 2.26
CA ALA A 99 -4.49 -5.94 2.24
C ALA A 99 -4.14 -6.70 0.95
N TYR A 100 -4.30 -6.09 -0.22
CA TYR A 100 -3.96 -6.73 -1.49
C TYR A 100 -2.46 -6.94 -1.69
N SER A 101 -1.59 -6.15 -1.04
CA SER A 101 -0.15 -6.44 -1.03
C SER A 101 0.21 -7.73 -0.26
N ILE A 102 -0.58 -8.08 0.77
CA ILE A 102 -0.43 -9.33 1.52
C ILE A 102 -1.02 -10.50 0.72
N ILE A 103 -2.19 -10.29 0.10
CA ILE A 103 -2.88 -11.29 -0.72
C ILE A 103 -2.07 -11.64 -1.98
N GLY A 104 -1.46 -10.64 -2.62
CA GLY A 104 -0.63 -10.79 -3.82
C GLY A 104 -1.38 -11.16 -5.09
N ASN A 105 -2.71 -11.22 -5.06
CA ASN A 105 -3.55 -11.58 -6.20
C ASN A 105 -4.93 -10.91 -6.11
N VAL A 106 -5.26 -10.08 -7.09
CA VAL A 106 -6.55 -9.36 -7.14
C VAL A 106 -7.74 -10.27 -7.48
N ASN A 107 -7.51 -11.46 -8.02
CA ASN A 107 -8.55 -12.45 -8.32
C ASN A 107 -8.82 -13.42 -7.15
N LYS A 108 -8.11 -13.27 -6.03
CA LYS A 108 -8.31 -14.12 -4.86
C LYS A 108 -9.68 -13.83 -4.23
N ASP A 109 -10.47 -14.86 -4.01
CA ASP A 109 -11.68 -14.77 -3.20
C ASP A 109 -11.32 -14.45 -1.75
N VAL A 110 -11.80 -13.29 -1.28
CA VAL A 110 -11.54 -12.76 0.06
C VAL A 110 -12.57 -13.20 1.09
N SER A 111 -13.61 -13.94 0.69
CA SER A 111 -14.59 -14.51 1.62
C SER A 111 -14.01 -15.67 2.44
N GLY A 112 -12.95 -16.30 1.95
CA GLY A 112 -12.22 -17.37 2.64
C GLY A 112 -10.89 -16.92 3.25
N VAL A 113 -9.98 -17.89 3.42
CA VAL A 113 -8.62 -17.64 3.92
C VAL A 113 -7.82 -16.84 2.90
N ILE A 114 -7.33 -15.67 3.32
CA ILE A 114 -6.55 -14.75 2.49
C ILE A 114 -5.05 -14.92 2.64
N ALA A 115 -4.60 -15.40 3.80
CA ALA A 115 -3.19 -15.66 4.10
C ALA A 115 -3.04 -16.67 5.23
N LYS A 116 -1.81 -17.14 5.44
CA LYS A 116 -1.42 -17.90 6.63
C LYS A 116 -0.34 -17.16 7.39
N THR A 117 -0.36 -17.26 8.72
CA THR A 117 0.74 -16.79 9.57
C THR A 117 1.94 -17.73 9.46
N ALA A 118 3.08 -17.35 10.05
CA ALA A 118 4.30 -18.17 10.02
C ALA A 118 4.13 -19.52 10.78
N ASP A 119 3.26 -19.54 11.78
CA ASP A 119 2.82 -20.71 12.54
C ASP A 119 1.66 -21.48 11.86
N GLY A 120 1.24 -21.06 10.66
CA GLY A 120 0.27 -21.79 9.84
C GLY A 120 -1.21 -21.48 10.12
N LYS A 121 -1.50 -20.53 11.03
CA LYS A 121 -2.86 -20.09 11.35
C LYS A 121 -3.49 -19.40 10.14
N ASP A 122 -4.74 -19.78 9.85
CA ASP A 122 -5.54 -19.11 8.82
C ASP A 122 -5.85 -17.67 9.22
N VAL A 123 -5.71 -16.78 8.25
CA VAL A 123 -6.07 -15.37 8.36
C VAL A 123 -7.15 -15.05 7.34
N TYR A 124 -8.24 -14.48 7.83
CA TYR A 124 -9.37 -14.00 7.05
C TYR A 124 -9.28 -12.49 6.89
N PHE A 125 -10.01 -11.94 5.91
CA PHE A 125 -9.99 -10.50 5.63
C PHE A 125 -10.40 -9.66 6.86
N ASN A 126 -11.40 -10.10 7.61
CA ASN A 126 -11.88 -9.40 8.80
C ASN A 126 -10.88 -9.44 9.97
N ASP A 127 -9.92 -10.36 9.99
CA ASP A 127 -8.91 -10.44 11.07
C ASP A 127 -7.91 -9.27 11.02
N ILE A 128 -7.75 -8.65 9.84
CA ILE A 128 -6.78 -7.57 9.60
C ILE A 128 -7.45 -6.22 9.32
N TRP A 129 -8.78 -6.19 9.22
CA TRP A 129 -9.51 -5.00 8.86
C TRP A 129 -9.87 -4.18 10.10
N PRO A 130 -9.42 -2.91 10.22
CA PRO A 130 -9.69 -2.12 11.39
C PRO A 130 -11.16 -1.68 11.43
N THR A 131 -11.73 -1.64 12.63
CA THR A 131 -13.05 -1.05 12.86
C THR A 131 -12.99 0.48 12.73
N ARG A 132 -14.15 1.12 12.54
CA ARG A 132 -14.20 2.59 12.46
C ARG A 132 -13.80 3.24 13.77
N GLU A 133 -14.17 2.61 14.87
CA GLU A 133 -13.91 3.04 16.23
C GLU A 133 -12.41 3.00 16.54
N GLU A 134 -11.71 1.95 16.12
CA GLU A 134 -10.24 1.87 16.25
C GLU A 134 -9.54 2.96 15.44
N VAL A 135 -9.97 3.19 14.19
CA VAL A 135 -9.38 4.24 13.35
C VAL A 135 -9.62 5.62 13.96
N ALA A 136 -10.84 5.92 14.39
CA ALA A 136 -11.19 7.20 15.01
C ALA A 136 -10.38 7.47 16.28
N LYS A 137 -10.19 6.44 17.12
CA LYS A 137 -9.36 6.54 18.33
C LYS A 137 -7.91 6.89 17.99
N PHE A 138 -7.31 6.22 17.01
CA PHE A 138 -5.95 6.52 16.57
C PHE A 138 -5.84 7.93 15.96
N GLU A 139 -6.84 8.35 15.19
CA GLU A 139 -6.88 9.69 14.62
C GLU A 139 -6.91 10.75 15.73
N GLU A 140 -7.82 10.61 16.70
CA GLU A 140 -7.92 11.52 17.84
C GLU A 140 -6.64 11.57 18.68
N GLU A 141 -6.01 10.41 18.90
CA GLU A 141 -4.82 10.27 19.74
C GLU A 141 -3.54 10.79 19.08
N PHE A 142 -3.39 10.65 17.75
CA PHE A 142 -2.11 10.91 17.07
C PHE A 142 -2.15 12.04 16.04
N VAL A 143 -3.31 12.44 15.52
CA VAL A 143 -3.37 13.57 14.57
C VAL A 143 -3.48 14.88 15.34
N LYS A 144 -2.32 15.47 15.66
CA LYS A 144 -2.24 16.67 16.51
C LYS A 144 -1.90 17.95 15.73
N PRO A 145 -2.49 19.12 16.08
CA PRO A 145 -2.14 20.41 15.48
C PRO A 145 -0.65 20.76 15.51
N GLN A 146 0.09 20.23 16.48
CA GLN A 146 1.54 20.43 16.59
C GLN A 146 2.29 19.95 15.35
N PHE A 147 1.90 18.82 14.74
CA PHE A 147 2.60 18.29 13.57
C PHE A 147 2.41 19.17 12.34
N PHE A 148 1.24 19.80 12.22
CA PHE A 148 0.98 20.79 11.17
C PHE A 148 1.86 22.03 11.37
N LYS A 149 1.98 22.52 12.63
CA LYS A 149 2.86 23.64 12.93
C LYS A 149 4.33 23.30 12.63
N GLU A 150 4.83 22.17 13.11
CA GLU A 150 6.21 21.74 12.87
C GLU A 150 6.56 21.64 11.38
N VAL A 151 5.65 21.10 10.56
CA VAL A 151 5.90 20.88 9.13
C VAL A 151 5.77 22.17 8.31
N HIS A 152 4.97 23.13 8.76
CA HIS A 152 4.64 24.36 8.01
C HIS A 152 5.20 25.65 8.63
N THR A 153 6.05 25.56 9.66
CA THR A 153 6.79 26.70 10.18
C THR A 153 8.10 26.84 9.39
N TYR A 154 8.30 28.01 8.81
CA TYR A 154 9.54 28.42 8.13
C TYR A 154 10.51 29.04 9.13
#